data_AF-A0A920HKS4-F1
#
_entry.id   AF-A0A920HKS4-F1
#
_cell.length_a   1.000
_cell.length_b   1.000
_cell.length_c   1.000
_cell.angle_alpha   90.00
_cell.angle_beta   90.00
_cell.angle_gamma   90.00
#
_symmetry.space_group_name_H-M   'P 1'
#
loop_
_entity.id
_entity.type
_entity.pdbx_description
1 polymer ?
#
loop_
_entity_poly.entity_id
_entity_poly.type
_entity_poly.pdbx_seq_one_letter_code
_entity_poly.pdbx_strand_id
1 'polypeptide(L)'
;MFIPADGLYQDLLNNKVGSLKINQRDLVSYAYQKKVMIVSPMSLFPMLQVTNKALNNMKVEESINEIQMNIEKLGNHLNAYLTYHEKLGNSISTVVNQYNVTNKEFKKLIRI
;
A
#
# COMPACT_ATOMS: atom_id res chain seq x y z
N MET A 1 -4.48 -24.08 -20.30
CA MET A 1 -4.78 -25.52 -20.44
C MET A 1 -3.83 -26.27 -19.52
N PHE A 2 -4.38 -27.05 -18.60
CA PHE A 2 -3.60 -27.84 -17.64
C PHE A 2 -3.32 -29.24 -18.22
N ILE A 3 -2.06 -29.65 -18.21
CA ILE A 3 -1.63 -30.98 -18.68
C ILE A 3 -1.06 -31.74 -17.49
N PRO A 4 -1.75 -32.76 -16.97
CA PRO A 4 -1.37 -33.43 -15.71
C PRO A 4 -0.12 -34.30 -15.83
N ALA A 5 0.27 -34.72 -17.04
CA ALA A 5 1.47 -35.51 -17.27
C ALA A 5 2.63 -34.61 -17.69
N ASP A 6 3.61 -34.41 -16.81
CA ASP A 6 4.78 -33.56 -17.07
C ASP A 6 5.59 -34.04 -18.27
N GLY A 7 5.71 -35.37 -18.49
CA GLY A 7 6.37 -35.92 -19.69
C GLY A 7 5.72 -35.45 -20.99
N LEU A 8 4.39 -35.45 -21.07
CA LEU A 8 3.65 -34.93 -22.23
C LEU A 8 3.80 -33.41 -22.36
N TYR A 9 3.80 -32.67 -21.25
CA TYR A 9 4.06 -31.23 -21.27
C TYR A 9 5.46 -30.92 -21.83
N GLN A 10 6.49 -31.64 -21.38
CA GLN A 10 7.85 -31.48 -21.90
C GLN A 10 7.96 -31.91 -23.35
N ASP A 11 7.29 -32.99 -23.77
CA ASP A 11 7.26 -33.41 -25.18
C ASP A 11 6.59 -32.36 -26.07
N LEU A 12 5.53 -31.69 -25.59
CA LEU A 12 4.87 -30.58 -26.31
C LEU A 12 5.74 -29.32 -26.40
N LEU A 13 6.64 -29.09 -25.42
CA LEU A 13 7.61 -28.00 -25.48
C LEU A 13 8.83 -28.36 -26.33
N ASN A 14 9.28 -29.62 -26.28
CA ASN A 14 10.56 -30.06 -26.83
C ASN A 14 10.46 -30.65 -28.24
N ASN A 15 9.33 -31.24 -28.63
CA ASN A 15 9.25 -32.05 -29.84
C ASN A 15 8.19 -31.58 -30.84
N LYS A 16 8.71 -31.21 -32.01
CA LYS A 16 8.05 -31.40 -33.30
C LYS A 16 7.55 -32.85 -33.34
N VAL A 17 6.24 -33.04 -33.31
CA VAL A 17 5.59 -34.35 -33.53
C VAL A 17 6.29 -35.08 -34.69
N GLY A 18 6.75 -36.30 -34.42
CA GLY A 18 7.60 -37.07 -35.32
C GLY A 18 7.07 -37.18 -36.75
N SER A 19 8.02 -37.11 -37.69
CA SER A 19 7.98 -37.73 -39.03
C SER A 19 6.97 -37.26 -40.10
N LEU A 20 6.16 -36.20 -39.94
CA LEU A 20 5.37 -35.68 -41.07
C LEU A 20 5.37 -34.15 -41.15
N LYS A 21 6.28 -33.61 -41.98
CA LYS A 21 6.33 -32.20 -42.37
C LYS A 21 5.18 -31.84 -43.32
N ILE A 22 3.94 -31.74 -42.82
CA ILE A 22 2.85 -31.12 -43.58
C ILE A 22 1.96 -30.32 -42.60
N ASN A 23 2.15 -29.00 -42.57
CA ASN A 23 1.18 -27.98 -42.11
C ASN A 23 0.58 -28.06 -40.70
N GLN A 24 1.22 -28.69 -39.72
CA GLN A 24 0.74 -28.62 -38.33
C GLN A 24 1.28 -27.35 -37.65
N ARG A 25 0.39 -26.41 -37.33
CA ARG A 25 0.71 -25.28 -36.44
C ARG A 25 1.19 -25.84 -35.12
N ASP A 26 2.32 -25.34 -34.64
CA ASP A 26 2.82 -25.64 -33.31
C ASP A 26 1.72 -25.39 -32.26
N LEU A 27 1.39 -26.40 -31.46
CA LEU A 27 0.29 -26.37 -30.50
C LEU A 27 0.51 -25.27 -29.45
N VAL A 28 1.77 -25.05 -29.07
CA VAL A 28 2.18 -23.99 -28.16
C VAL A 28 1.87 -22.63 -28.78
N SER A 29 2.33 -22.40 -30.01
CA SER A 29 2.02 -21.18 -30.77
C SER A 29 0.52 -20.95 -30.97
N TYR A 30 -0.26 -21.99 -31.26
CA TYR A 30 -1.71 -21.90 -31.40
C TYR A 30 -2.40 -21.54 -30.07
N ALA A 31 -1.97 -22.15 -28.97
CA ALA A 31 -2.48 -21.83 -27.63
C ALA A 31 -2.19 -20.38 -27.25
N TYR A 32 -0.99 -19.86 -27.53
CA TYR A 32 -0.64 -18.45 -27.33
C TYR A 32 -1.52 -17.51 -28.16
N GLN A 33 -1.78 -17.81 -29.44
CA GLN A 33 -2.71 -17.03 -30.27
C GLN A 33 -4.13 -16.99 -29.68
N LYS A 34 -4.54 -18.05 -28.98
CA LYS A 34 -5.83 -18.13 -28.28
C LYS A 34 -5.80 -17.60 -26.85
N LYS A 35 -4.69 -16.97 -26.42
CA LYS A 35 -4.48 -16.48 -25.04
C LYS A 35 -4.61 -17.57 -23.97
N VAL A 36 -4.30 -18.82 -24.33
CA VAL A 36 -4.30 -19.95 -23.42
C VAL A 36 -2.86 -20.28 -23.05
N MET A 37 -2.51 -20.11 -21.77
CA MET A 37 -1.23 -20.58 -21.27
C MET A 37 -1.29 -22.08 -21.02
N ILE A 38 -0.34 -22.83 -21.57
CA ILE A 38 -0.18 -24.26 -21.30
C ILE A 38 0.68 -24.39 -20.05
N VAL A 39 0.20 -25.16 -19.07
CA VAL A 39 0.83 -25.32 -17.77
C VAL A 39 0.74 -26.77 -17.31
N SER A 40 1.71 -27.18 -16.51
CA SER A 40 1.78 -28.46 -15.83
C SER A 40 1.60 -28.28 -14.32
N PRO A 41 1.46 -29.35 -13.51
CA PRO A 41 1.36 -29.24 -12.05
C PRO A 41 2.50 -28.42 -11.44
N MET A 42 3.72 -28.63 -11.93
CA MET A 42 4.94 -27.98 -11.44
C MET A 42 5.05 -26.51 -11.83
N SER A 43 4.39 -26.06 -12.90
CA SER A 43 4.40 -24.65 -13.34
C SER A 43 3.16 -23.87 -12.88
N LEU A 44 1.99 -24.50 -12.86
CA LEU A 44 0.74 -23.86 -12.46
C LEU A 44 0.77 -23.45 -10.99
N PHE A 45 1.21 -24.34 -10.09
CA PHE A 45 1.18 -24.09 -8.66
C PHE A 45 2.06 -22.90 -8.24
N PRO A 46 3.35 -22.80 -8.64
CA PRO A 46 4.16 -21.62 -8.38
C PRO A 46 3.59 -20.34 -9.00
N MET A 47 3.03 -20.43 -10.21
CA MET A 47 2.44 -19.25 -10.86
C MET A 47 1.26 -18.71 -10.06
N LEU A 48 0.35 -19.57 -9.62
CA LEU A 48 -0.77 -19.19 -8.75
C LEU A 48 -0.29 -18.63 -7.41
N GLN A 49 0.77 -19.20 -6.82
CA GLN A 49 1.34 -18.67 -5.58
C GLN A 49 1.89 -17.25 -5.77
N VAL A 50 2.66 -17.01 -6.84
CA VAL A 50 3.20 -15.68 -7.15
C VAL A 50 2.07 -14.70 -7.44
N THR A 51 1.06 -15.08 -8.21
CA THR A 51 -0.11 -14.23 -8.47
C THR A 51 -0.87 -13.92 -7.18
N ASN A 52 -1.10 -14.90 -6.32
CA ASN A 52 -1.78 -14.67 -5.04
C ASN A 52 -0.95 -13.72 -4.14
N LYS A 53 0.36 -13.92 -4.07
CA LYS A 53 1.26 -13.02 -3.34
C LYS A 53 1.22 -11.59 -3.90
N ALA A 54 1.24 -11.44 -5.21
CA ALA A 54 1.12 -10.13 -5.87
C ALA A 54 -0.21 -9.45 -5.54
N LEU A 55 -1.34 -10.17 -5.63
CA LEU A 55 -2.66 -9.65 -5.29
C LEU A 55 -2.76 -9.23 -3.81
N ASN A 56 -2.17 -10.00 -2.89
CA ASN A 56 -2.15 -9.63 -1.47
C ASN A 56 -1.29 -8.40 -1.22
N ASN A 57 -0.13 -8.30 -1.89
CA ASN A 57 0.73 -7.11 -1.80
C ASN A 57 0.00 -5.86 -2.29
N MET A 58 -0.77 -5.95 -3.39
CA MET A 58 -1.56 -4.82 -3.90
C MET A 58 -2.60 -4.34 -2.88
N LYS A 59 -3.29 -5.27 -2.18
CA LYS A 59 -4.24 -4.90 -1.11
C LYS A 59 -3.56 -4.23 0.08
N VAL A 60 -2.36 -4.69 0.43
CA VAL A 60 -1.55 -4.09 1.49
C VAL A 60 -1.10 -2.69 1.10
N GLU A 61 -0.67 -2.49 -0.14
CA GLU A 61 -0.29 -1.18 -0.69
C GLU A 61 -1.45 -0.19 -0.65
N GLU A 62 -2.65 -0.60 -1.07
CA GLU A 62 -3.87 0.22 -0.99
C GLU A 62 -4.18 0.64 0.45
N SER A 63 -4.08 -0.30 1.39
CA SER A 63 -4.28 -0.04 2.82
C SER A 63 -3.24 0.94 3.39
N ILE A 64 -1.98 0.83 2.97
CA ILE A 64 -0.90 1.73 3.37
C ILE A 64 -1.16 3.15 2.86
N ASN A 65 -1.63 3.30 1.62
CA ASN A 65 -1.97 4.60 1.05
C ASN A 65 -3.10 5.28 1.84
N GLU A 66 -4.13 4.53 2.23
CA GLU A 66 -5.20 5.04 3.09
C GLU A 66 -4.68 5.48 4.47
N ILE A 67 -3.81 4.66 5.09
CA ILE A 67 -3.18 4.99 6.37
C ILE A 67 -2.36 6.29 6.25
N GLN A 68 -1.56 6.45 5.19
CA GLN A 68 -0.80 7.68 4.97
C GLN A 68 -1.69 8.91 4.87
N MET A 69 -2.77 8.83 4.08
CA MET A 69 -3.72 9.93 3.94
C MET A 69 -4.38 10.30 5.29
N ASN A 70 -4.69 9.30 6.12
CA ASN A 70 -5.27 9.54 7.45
C ASN A 70 -4.25 10.15 8.43
N ILE A 71 -2.98 9.73 8.37
CA ILE A 71 -1.91 10.35 9.15
C ILE A 71 -1.72 11.82 8.76
N GLU A 72 -1.76 12.15 7.47
CA GLU A 72 -1.65 13.53 6.99
C GLU A 72 -2.81 14.39 7.51
N LYS A 73 -4.05 13.91 7.39
CA LYS A 73 -5.24 14.59 7.96
C LYS A 73 -5.10 14.81 9.45
N LEU A 74 -4.65 13.80 10.20
CA LEU A 74 -4.43 13.91 11.63
C LEU A 74 -3.35 14.96 11.95
N GLY A 75 -2.24 14.97 11.21
CA GLY A 75 -1.18 15.99 11.35
C GLY A 75 -1.72 17.41 11.17
N ASN A 76 -2.56 17.62 10.15
CA ASN A 76 -3.21 18.91 9.91
C ASN A 76 -4.14 19.33 11.06
N HIS A 77 -4.94 18.39 11.58
CA HIS A 77 -5.80 18.65 12.74
C HIS A 77 -4.99 18.99 14.01
N LEU A 78 -3.89 18.28 14.27
CA LEU A 78 -3.02 18.55 15.41
C LEU A 78 -2.33 19.91 15.29
N ASN A 79 -1.86 20.29 14.10
CA ASN A 79 -1.25 21.61 13.88
C ASN A 79 -2.26 22.75 14.07
N ALA A 80 -3.49 22.58 13.59
CA ALA A 80 -4.56 23.55 13.81
C ALA A 80 -4.86 23.69 15.31
N TYR A 81 -5.00 22.57 16.02
CA TYR A 81 -5.19 22.55 17.47
C TYR A 81 -4.04 23.28 18.20
N LEU A 82 -2.79 22.94 17.87
CA LEU A 82 -1.59 23.57 18.46
C LEU A 82 -1.63 25.09 18.29
N THR A 83 -1.96 25.57 17.08
CA THR A 83 -2.06 27.01 16.78
C THR A 83 -3.09 27.71 17.67
N TYR A 84 -4.26 27.10 17.90
CA TYR A 84 -5.27 27.66 18.80
C TYR A 84 -4.83 27.59 20.27
N HIS A 85 -4.15 26.52 20.65
CA HIS A 85 -3.64 26.35 22.00
C HIS A 85 -2.53 27.35 22.34
N GLU A 86 -1.64 27.66 21.39
CA GLU A 86 -0.63 28.72 21.53
C GLU A 86 -1.26 30.10 21.71
N LYS A 87 -2.28 30.44 20.92
CA LYS A 87 -3.04 31.69 21.08
C LYS A 87 -3.71 31.79 22.45
N LEU A 88 -4.24 30.69 22.94
CA LEU A 88 -4.79 30.61 24.31
C LEU A 88 -3.69 30.85 25.35
N GLY A 89 -2.54 30.19 25.22
CA GLY A 89 -1.38 30.38 26.10
C GLY A 89 -0.91 31.84 26.13
N ASN A 90 -0.86 32.50 24.98
CA ASN A 90 -0.52 33.93 24.89
C ASN A 90 -1.54 34.81 25.62
N SER A 91 -2.84 34.52 25.46
CA SER A 91 -3.90 35.28 26.14
C SER A 91 -3.84 35.10 27.66
N ILE A 92 -3.60 33.88 28.14
CA ILE A 92 -3.41 33.57 29.56
C ILE A 92 -2.17 34.30 30.09
N SER A 93 -1.07 34.32 29.34
CA SER A 93 0.15 35.06 29.72
C SER A 93 -0.14 36.55 29.93
N THR A 94 -0.92 37.18 29.04
CA THR A 94 -1.35 38.56 29.20
C THR A 94 -2.15 38.78 30.49
N VAL A 95 -3.12 37.91 30.78
CA VAL A 95 -3.94 38.00 32.00
C VAL A 95 -3.09 37.82 33.26
N VAL A 96 -2.18 36.86 33.26
CA VAL A 96 -1.25 36.62 34.39
C VAL A 96 -0.34 37.82 34.61
N ASN A 97 0.16 38.44 33.55
CA ASN A 97 0.97 39.65 33.65
C ASN A 97 0.17 40.81 34.25
N GLN A 98 -1.07 41.02 33.79
CA GLN A 98 -1.95 42.05 34.34
C GLN A 98 -2.25 41.79 35.83
N TYR A 99 -2.54 40.55 36.21
CA TYR A 99 -2.75 40.16 37.61
C TYR A 99 -1.51 40.47 38.46
N ASN A 100 -0.32 40.12 37.97
CA ASN A 100 0.95 40.37 38.67
C ASN A 100 1.24 41.86 38.86
N VAL A 101 0.95 42.70 37.87
CA VAL A 101 1.07 44.17 37.97
C VAL A 101 0.11 44.70 39.03
N THR A 102 -1.16 44.33 38.96
CA THR A 102 -2.21 44.80 39.90
C THR A 102 -1.88 44.38 41.33
N ASN A 103 -1.38 43.16 41.54
CA ASN A 103 -0.96 42.67 42.85
C ASN A 103 0.27 43.43 43.40
N LYS A 104 1.22 43.82 42.54
CA LYS A 104 2.35 44.67 42.94
C LYS A 104 1.87 46.05 43.39
N GLU A 105 0.94 46.66 42.65
CA GLU A 105 0.38 47.97 43.04
C GLU A 105 -0.41 47.88 44.35
N PHE A 106 -1.23 46.83 44.53
CA PHE A 106 -1.95 46.61 45.78
C PHE A 106 -1.01 46.49 47.00
N LYS A 107 0.13 45.79 46.86
CA LYS A 107 1.14 45.70 47.92
C LYS A 107 1.76 47.05 48.29
N LYS A 108 1.85 48.02 47.36
CA LYS A 108 2.34 49.37 47.67
C LYS A 108 1.35 50.12 48.54
N LEU A 109 0.05 49.98 48.29
CA LEU A 109 -1.01 50.61 49.09
C LEU A 109 -0.97 50.15 50.55
N ILE A 110 -0.68 48.88 50.80
CA ILE A 110 -0.57 48.31 52.16
C ILE A 110 0.67 48.83 52.92
N ARG A 111 1.68 49.35 52.21
CA ARG A 111 2.95 49.78 52.80
C ARG A 111 2.96 51.26 53.22
N ILE A 112 1.89 52.00 52.93
CA ILE A 112 1.64 53.39 53.36
C ILE A 112 0.80 53.33 54.64
#